data_AF-A0A7C9ED74-F1
#
_entry.id   AF-A0A7C9ED74-F1
#
_cell.length_a   1.000
_cell.length_b   1.000
_cell.length_c   1.000
_cell.angle_alpha   90.00
_cell.angle_beta   90.00
_cell.angle_gamma   90.00
#
_symmetry.space_group_name_H-M   'P 1'
#
loop_
_entity.id
_entity.type
_entity.pdbx_description
1 polymer ?
#
loop_
_entity_poly.entity_id
_entity_poly.type
_entity_poly.pdbx_seq_one_letter_code
_entity_poly.pdbx_strand_id
1 'polypeptide(L)'
;LLILKHSGICKIIAPLSASVPAGMVLMKEQAGFKFTTRVQPLRLAEWDTDDKVTFYMSGRHYTFRDFEKMANKEFSRRYCTTGSLPAPFLEKEFWHEIACGKIDSVEYACDV
;
A
#
# COMPACT_ATOMS: atom_id res chain seq x y z
N LEU A 1 23.98 7.88 -18.27
CA LEU A 1 23.33 6.58 -18.59
C LEU A 1 24.13 5.35 -18.12
N LEU A 2 25.47 5.38 -18.14
CA LEU A 2 26.32 4.24 -17.74
C LEU A 2 26.20 3.79 -16.27
N ILE A 3 25.72 4.65 -15.37
CA ILE A 3 25.55 4.33 -13.92
C ILE A 3 24.33 3.43 -13.66
N LEU A 4 23.36 3.36 -14.57
CA LEU A 4 22.12 2.61 -14.35
C LEU A 4 22.25 1.09 -14.52
N LYS A 5 23.36 0.60 -15.08
CA LYS A 5 23.52 -0.83 -15.42
C LYS A 5 23.78 -1.74 -14.23
N HIS A 6 24.22 -1.23 -13.09
CA HIS A 6 24.74 -2.07 -12.00
C HIS A 6 23.80 -2.24 -10.79
N SER A 7 22.80 -1.38 -10.61
CA SER A 7 22.01 -1.34 -9.37
C SER A 7 20.72 -2.17 -9.39
N GLY A 8 20.35 -2.79 -10.53
CA GLY A 8 19.09 -3.53 -10.69
C GLY A 8 17.81 -2.67 -10.68
N ILE A 9 17.85 -1.51 -10.02
CA ILE A 9 16.78 -0.52 -9.94
C ILE A 9 17.33 0.91 -9.98
N CYS A 10 16.57 1.85 -10.54
CA CYS A 10 16.87 3.28 -10.49
C CYS A 10 15.58 4.11 -10.38
N LYS A 11 15.69 5.34 -9.88
CA LYS A 11 14.58 6.29 -9.80
C LYS A 11 14.85 7.47 -10.73
N ILE A 12 13.92 7.77 -11.63
CA ILE A 12 13.96 8.94 -12.53
C ILE A 12 12.93 9.94 -12.02
N ILE A 13 13.35 11.18 -11.81
CA ILE A 13 12.46 12.27 -11.37
C ILE A 13 11.80 12.89 -12.59
N ALA A 14 10.46 12.93 -12.60
CA ALA A 14 9.71 13.55 -13.68
C ALA A 14 10.07 15.05 -13.77
N PRO A 15 10.32 15.59 -14.97
CA PRO A 15 10.66 17.00 -15.15
C PRO A 15 9.43 17.92 -15.07
N LEU A 16 8.22 17.35 -15.00
CA LEU A 16 6.96 18.07 -15.04
C LEU A 16 6.04 17.62 -13.91
N SER A 17 5.26 18.57 -13.39
CA SER A 17 4.19 18.32 -12.43
C SER A 17 2.84 18.24 -13.15
N ALA A 18 1.99 17.31 -12.74
CA ALA A 18 0.62 17.24 -13.24
C ALA A 18 -0.17 18.48 -12.78
N SER A 19 -0.98 19.05 -13.68
CA SER A 19 -1.88 20.17 -13.37
C SER A 19 -3.10 19.74 -12.55
N VAL A 20 -3.52 18.48 -12.69
CA VAL A 20 -4.64 17.88 -11.94
C VAL A 20 -4.09 16.74 -11.07
N PRO A 21 -4.33 16.75 -9.75
CA PRO A 21 -3.90 15.66 -8.87
C PRO A 21 -4.59 14.33 -9.18
N ALA A 22 -3.90 13.22 -8.98
CA ALA A 22 -4.44 11.87 -9.25
C ALA A 22 -5.79 11.59 -8.58
N GLY A 23 -5.94 11.97 -7.29
CA GLY A 23 -7.21 11.79 -6.58
C GLY A 23 -8.38 12.57 -7.20
N MET A 24 -8.11 13.75 -7.78
CA MET A 24 -9.14 14.51 -8.50
C MET A 24 -9.52 13.84 -9.82
N VAL A 25 -8.54 13.34 -10.58
CA VAL A 25 -8.80 12.57 -11.82
C VAL A 25 -9.70 11.38 -11.51
N LEU A 26 -9.32 10.56 -10.53
CA LEU A 26 -10.06 9.35 -10.13
C LEU A 26 -11.47 9.66 -9.60
N MET A 27 -11.69 10.83 -8.98
CA MET A 27 -12.98 11.18 -8.39
C MET A 27 -13.90 11.98 -9.32
N LYS A 28 -13.36 12.73 -10.30
CA LYS A 28 -14.14 13.63 -11.15
C LYS A 28 -14.22 13.19 -12.60
N GLU A 29 -13.14 12.64 -13.15
CA GLU A 29 -13.09 12.24 -14.56
C GLU A 29 -13.57 10.80 -14.74
N GLN A 30 -13.41 9.96 -13.70
CA GLN A 30 -13.95 8.61 -13.64
C GLN A 30 -15.05 8.49 -12.59
N ALA A 31 -16.28 8.92 -12.95
CA ALA A 31 -17.42 8.87 -12.04
C ALA A 31 -17.64 7.46 -11.48
N GLY A 32 -17.59 7.33 -10.15
CA GLY A 32 -17.84 6.06 -9.46
C GLY A 32 -16.66 5.09 -9.43
N PHE A 33 -15.41 5.55 -9.66
CA PHE A 33 -14.23 4.70 -9.52
C PHE A 33 -14.20 3.97 -8.18
N LYS A 34 -14.07 2.65 -8.27
CA LYS A 34 -13.94 1.72 -7.15
C LYS A 34 -12.96 0.62 -7.52
N PHE A 35 -12.32 0.05 -6.52
CA PHE A 35 -11.40 -1.06 -6.68
C PHE A 35 -11.62 -2.09 -5.58
N THR A 36 -11.14 -3.30 -5.83
CA THR A 36 -11.14 -4.38 -4.86
C THR A 36 -9.73 -4.55 -4.32
N THR A 37 -9.58 -4.60 -3.00
CA THR A 37 -8.30 -4.93 -2.37
C THR A 37 -8.03 -6.44 -2.44
N ARG A 38 -6.80 -6.85 -2.16
CA ARG A 38 -6.42 -8.20 -1.77
C ARG A 38 -5.89 -8.12 -0.34
N VAL A 39 -6.16 -9.16 0.44
CA VAL A 39 -5.56 -9.29 1.77
C VAL A 39 -4.19 -9.95 1.58
N GLN A 40 -3.13 -9.34 2.07
CA GLN A 40 -1.77 -9.84 2.01
C GLN A 40 -1.30 -10.21 3.42
N PRO A 41 -1.01 -11.50 3.70
CA PRO A 41 -0.38 -11.87 4.96
C PRO A 41 1.06 -11.35 5.00
N LEU A 42 1.48 -10.81 6.15
CA LEU A 42 2.83 -10.28 6.32
C LEU A 42 3.91 -11.38 6.43
N ARG A 43 3.52 -12.58 6.89
CA ARG A 43 4.41 -13.74 7.07
C ARG A 43 3.98 -14.90 6.18
N LEU A 44 4.15 -14.76 4.87
CA LEU A 44 3.67 -15.71 3.85
C LEU A 44 4.17 -17.15 4.03
N ALA A 45 5.32 -17.35 4.69
CA ALA A 45 5.90 -18.67 4.94
C ALA A 45 5.14 -19.50 5.99
N GLU A 46 4.29 -18.87 6.80
CA GLU A 46 3.53 -19.51 7.87
C GLU A 46 2.19 -20.09 7.39
N TRP A 47 1.78 -19.82 6.14
CA TRP A 47 0.43 -20.13 5.63
C TRP A 47 0.46 -21.11 4.45
N ASP A 48 -0.53 -22.01 4.42
CA ASP A 48 -0.63 -23.07 3.43
C ASP A 48 -1.22 -22.58 2.08
N THR A 49 -1.51 -23.51 1.17
CA THR A 49 -1.99 -23.17 -0.17
C THR A 49 -3.46 -22.73 -0.17
N ASP A 50 -4.28 -23.27 0.74
CA ASP A 50 -5.71 -22.96 0.86
C ASP A 50 -5.91 -21.58 1.54
N ASP A 51 -5.04 -21.25 2.49
CA ASP A 51 -4.98 -19.92 3.12
C ASP A 51 -4.70 -18.83 2.08
N LYS A 52 -3.74 -19.06 1.17
CA LYS A 52 -3.35 -18.12 0.11
C LYS A 52 -4.50 -17.80 -0.86
N VAL A 53 -5.33 -18.81 -1.18
CA VAL A 53 -6.52 -18.62 -2.04
C VAL A 53 -7.58 -17.78 -1.31
N THR A 54 -7.78 -18.02 -0.02
CA THR A 54 -8.78 -17.30 0.80
C THR A 54 -8.41 -15.82 0.99
N PHE A 55 -7.12 -15.51 1.17
CA PHE A 55 -6.63 -14.13 1.27
C PHE A 55 -6.80 -13.33 -0.03
N TYR A 56 -6.62 -14.01 -1.17
CA TYR A 56 -6.84 -13.39 -2.47
C TYR A 56 -8.32 -13.01 -2.70
N MET A 57 -9.25 -13.80 -2.16
CA MET A 57 -10.70 -13.65 -2.39
C MET A 57 -11.45 -12.83 -1.33
N SER A 58 -10.81 -12.45 -0.22
CA SER A 58 -11.44 -11.73 0.91
C SER A 58 -11.35 -10.20 0.83
N GLY A 59 -10.91 -9.69 -0.32
CA GLY A 59 -10.84 -8.27 -0.64
C GLY A 59 -12.16 -7.51 -0.45
N ARG A 60 -12.05 -6.23 -0.10
CA ARG A 60 -13.21 -5.34 0.06
C ARG A 60 -13.25 -4.32 -1.07
N HIS A 61 -14.44 -3.89 -1.44
CA HIS A 61 -14.62 -2.82 -2.41
C HIS A 61 -14.49 -1.46 -1.74
N TYR A 62 -13.61 -0.62 -2.28
CA TYR A 62 -13.38 0.74 -1.79
C TYR A 62 -13.54 1.78 -2.89
N THR A 63 -13.96 2.97 -2.50
CA THR A 63 -13.63 4.19 -3.25
C THR A 63 -12.23 4.66 -2.85
N PHE A 64 -11.61 5.51 -3.68
CA PHE A 64 -10.31 6.13 -3.36
C PHE A 64 -10.31 6.77 -1.96
N ARG A 65 -11.35 7.55 -1.64
CA ARG A 65 -11.46 8.28 -0.37
C ARG A 65 -11.70 7.37 0.84
N ASP A 66 -12.46 6.29 0.67
CA ASP A 66 -12.75 5.39 1.79
C ASP A 66 -11.54 4.53 2.15
N PHE A 67 -10.76 4.11 1.15
CA PHE A 67 -9.49 3.42 1.41
C PHE A 67 -8.48 4.33 2.10
N GLU A 68 -8.32 5.58 1.64
CA GLU A 68 -7.46 6.57 2.28
C GLU A 68 -7.84 6.79 3.76
N LYS A 69 -9.13 6.94 4.05
CA LYS A 69 -9.62 7.08 5.44
C LYS A 69 -9.32 5.85 6.29
N MET A 70 -9.52 4.65 5.74
CA MET A 70 -9.22 3.39 6.44
C MET A 70 -7.72 3.29 6.76
N ALA A 71 -6.85 3.53 5.76
CA ALA A 71 -5.40 3.49 5.93
C ALA A 71 -4.92 4.50 6.98
N ASN A 72 -5.42 5.74 6.93
CA ASN A 72 -5.08 6.78 7.90
C ASN A 72 -5.57 6.45 9.32
N LYS A 73 -6.74 5.80 9.46
CA LYS A 73 -7.26 5.35 10.75
C LYS A 73 -6.37 4.28 11.37
N GLU A 74 -5.98 3.26 10.61
CA GLU A 74 -5.09 2.20 11.11
C GLU A 74 -3.68 2.74 11.40
N PHE A 75 -3.16 3.64 10.56
CA PHE A 75 -1.88 4.32 10.81
C PHE A 75 -1.92 5.13 12.12
N SER A 76 -2.97 5.94 12.30
CA SER A 76 -3.16 6.75 13.52
C SER A 76 -3.33 5.89 14.76
N ARG A 77 -4.01 4.74 14.64
CA ARG A 77 -4.17 3.79 15.75
C ARG A 77 -2.83 3.19 16.17
N ARG A 78 -1.95 2.91 15.21
CA ARG A 78 -0.63 2.29 15.49
C ARG A 78 0.37 3.28 16.07
N TYR A 79 0.41 4.50 15.53
CA TYR A 79 1.47 5.46 15.84
C TYR A 79 1.00 6.70 16.60
N CYS A 80 -0.28 6.79 16.95
CA CYS A 80 -0.89 7.92 17.66
C CYS A 80 -0.66 9.29 16.96
N THR A 81 -0.52 9.29 15.63
CA THR A 81 -0.28 10.49 14.83
C THR A 81 -1.08 10.46 13.53
N THR A 82 -1.49 11.63 13.06
CA THR A 82 -2.18 11.83 11.78
C THR A 82 -1.23 12.20 10.63
N GLY A 83 0.04 12.48 10.94
CA GLY A 83 1.06 12.87 9.97
C GLY A 83 2.00 11.74 9.59
N SER A 84 2.67 11.87 8.44
CA SER A 84 3.71 10.94 8.01
C SER A 84 4.88 10.92 8.99
N LEU A 85 5.42 9.73 9.24
CA LEU A 85 6.65 9.54 10.01
C LEU A 85 7.88 9.47 9.08
N PRO A 86 9.10 9.69 9.60
CA PRO A 86 10.32 9.60 8.80
C PRO A 86 10.47 8.22 8.12
N ALA A 87 10.89 8.21 6.85
CA ALA A 87 11.04 6.97 6.08
C ALA A 87 11.95 5.92 6.76
N PRO A 88 13.12 6.27 7.35
CA PRO A 88 13.96 5.28 8.03
C PRO A 88 13.29 4.65 9.26
N PHE A 89 12.39 5.39 9.92
CA PHE A 89 11.63 4.88 11.04
C PHE A 89 10.60 3.84 10.57
N LEU A 90 9.82 4.17 9.54
CA LEU A 90 8.81 3.26 8.99
C LEU A 90 9.45 2.01 8.36
N GLU A 91 10.61 2.13 7.73
CA GLU A 91 11.36 0.98 7.22
C GLU A 91 11.78 0.03 8.35
N LYS A 92 12.32 0.57 9.45
CA LYS A 92 12.68 -0.24 10.62
C LYS A 92 11.46 -0.93 11.23
N GLU A 93 10.36 -0.21 11.39
CA GLU A 93 9.11 -0.76 11.95
C GLU A 93 8.52 -1.84 11.04
N PHE A 94 8.58 -1.66 9.72
CA PHE A 94 8.16 -2.67 8.76
C PHE A 94 8.97 -3.97 8.93
N TRP A 95 10.30 -3.88 8.95
CA TRP A 95 11.15 -5.06 9.13
C TRP A 95 10.95 -5.74 10.49
N HIS A 96 10.74 -4.95 11.55
CA HIS A 96 10.38 -5.49 12.86
C HIS A 96 9.06 -6.27 12.82
N GLU A 97 8.04 -5.73 12.15
CA GLU A 97 6.74 -6.36 11.99
C GLU A 97 6.81 -7.69 11.22
N ILE A 98 7.60 -7.72 10.13
CA ILE A 98 7.82 -8.92 9.33
C ILE A 98 8.52 -10.01 10.16
N ALA A 99 9.50 -9.63 10.98
CA ALA A 99 10.33 -10.59 11.72
C ALA A 99 9.63 -11.20 12.94
N CYS A 100 8.91 -10.39 13.73
CA CYS A 100 8.30 -10.84 14.99
C CYS A 100 7.07 -10.03 15.42
N GLY A 101 6.42 -9.38 14.46
CA GLY A 101 5.22 -8.58 14.70
C GLY A 101 3.97 -9.39 15.04
N LYS A 102 2.87 -8.68 15.27
CA LYS A 102 1.55 -9.23 15.63
C LYS A 102 0.47 -8.96 14.59
N ILE A 103 0.76 -8.13 13.59
CA ILE A 103 -0.14 -7.85 12.49
C ILE A 103 -0.08 -9.05 11.55
N ASP A 104 -1.24 -9.61 11.26
CA ASP A 104 -1.35 -10.81 10.43
C ASP A 104 -1.32 -10.46 8.95
N SER A 105 -2.07 -9.42 8.56
CA SER A 105 -2.25 -9.05 7.16
C SER A 105 -2.46 -7.55 6.94
N VAL A 106 -2.26 -7.13 5.70
CA VAL A 106 -2.55 -5.78 5.20
C VAL A 106 -3.46 -5.86 3.96
N GLU A 107 -4.22 -4.80 3.68
CA GLU A 107 -4.99 -4.70 2.45
C GLU A 107 -4.26 -3.84 1.41
N TYR A 108 -4.19 -4.32 0.16
CA TYR A 108 -3.60 -3.57 -0.95
C TYR A 108 -4.35 -3.83 -2.24
N ALA A 109 -4.42 -2.84 -3.14
CA ALA A 109 -5.04 -3.01 -4.45
C ALA A 109 -3.94 -3.12 -5.52
N CYS A 110 -3.81 -4.28 -6.14
CA CYS A 110 -2.96 -4.51 -7.30
C CYS A 110 -3.81 -4.94 -8.50
N ASP A 111 -3.28 -4.73 -9.70
CA ASP A 111 -3.94 -5.08 -10.96
C ASP A 111 -5.32 -4.39 -11.14
N VAL A 112 -5.42 -3.12 -10.75
CA VAL A 112 -6.62 -2.25 -10.88
C VAL A 112 -6.69 -1.61 -12.26
#